data_AF-A0A6C0LWP3-F1
#
_entry.id   AF-A0A6C0LWP3-F1
#
_cell.length_a   1.000
_cell.length_b   1.000
_cell.length_c   1.000
_cell.angle_alpha   90.00
_cell.angle_beta   90.00
_cell.angle_gamma   90.00
#
_symmetry.space_group_name_H-M   'P 1'
#
loop_
_entity.id
_entity.type
_entity.pdbx_description
1 polymer ?
#
loop_
_entity_poly.entity_id
_entity_poly.type
_entity_poly.pdbx_seq_one_letter_code
_entity_poly.pdbx_strand_id
1 'polypeptide(L)'
;MDLEELENFLTDIHQNIQKINKGNVANYIPELGKVNPDLFGISVCTSSGKIIEIGNTDIDFCLQSTSKPFSYCIAREKLGRNKVHSHVGYEPSGQAFNAFVLNKQGLPHNPMINAGAIMIASLLEPDKEPSERFNLIKDSYSNIAGNLGKIGFDNSVFLSEKQHADRNMSLAYYMRENGAFNGLISPNKIQEHLDLYFQCCSILINCKIGAIMSATLANGGICPINNKKIFNIDTIKDCLTLMYGCGMYDYSGQFAFEIGLPAKSGVSGCIMLVIPNKMGVCIWSPPLDEQGNSVRGIKVCEEIVEKYNYHIFGKIVKNKLELDDLSEESLIHQSITAASSNNLEIMTSLIGKVDFNKGDYDKRTPLHLASTEGHVKMVKFLLENKVNKSPRDRWDNTPLLNIKNKEGDNFNTIRQLLQEE
;
A
#
# COMPACT_ATOMS: atom_id res chain seq x y z
N MET A 1 15.16 2.09 -6.33
CA MET A 1 14.35 3.20 -6.88
C MET A 1 15.14 4.44 -6.65
N ASP A 2 15.59 5.06 -7.73
CA ASP A 2 16.24 6.36 -7.68
C ASP A 2 15.17 7.43 -7.41
N LEU A 3 15.40 8.28 -6.41
CA LEU A 3 14.47 9.33 -6.03
C LEU A 3 14.43 10.45 -7.07
N GLU A 4 15.56 10.73 -7.72
CA GLU A 4 15.65 11.74 -8.77
C GLU A 4 14.90 11.28 -10.02
N GLU A 5 15.01 10.00 -10.39
CA GLU A 5 14.22 9.43 -11.48
C GLU A 5 12.72 9.50 -11.19
N LEU A 6 12.32 9.19 -9.94
CA LEU A 6 10.91 9.27 -9.53
C LEU A 6 10.39 10.72 -9.58
N GLU A 7 11.17 11.68 -9.08
CA GLU A 7 10.80 13.10 -9.10
C GLU A 7 10.65 13.64 -10.53
N ASN A 8 11.59 13.31 -11.41
CA ASN A 8 11.53 13.68 -12.83
C ASN A 8 10.30 13.05 -13.50
N PHE A 9 10.05 11.76 -13.28
CA PHE A 9 8.87 11.08 -13.80
C PHE A 9 7.56 11.72 -13.32
N LEU A 10 7.44 12.00 -12.00
CA LEU A 10 6.26 12.63 -11.43
C LEU A 10 6.05 14.05 -11.98
N THR A 11 7.13 14.78 -12.23
CA THR A 11 7.10 16.11 -12.86
C THR A 11 6.58 16.03 -14.29
N ASP A 12 7.07 15.08 -15.08
CA ASP A 12 6.65 14.89 -16.47
C ASP A 12 5.16 14.51 -16.58
N ILE A 13 4.70 13.54 -15.77
CA ILE A 13 3.28 13.16 -15.79
C ILE A 13 2.39 14.28 -15.27
N HIS A 14 2.84 15.05 -14.26
CA HIS A 14 2.07 16.20 -13.75
C HIS A 14 1.83 17.21 -14.86
N GLN A 15 2.88 17.64 -15.58
CA GLN A 15 2.77 18.61 -16.67
C GLN A 15 1.88 18.12 -17.82
N ASN A 16 1.89 16.82 -18.11
CA ASN A 16 1.06 16.24 -19.17
C ASN A 16 -0.40 16.09 -18.75
N ILE A 17 -0.65 15.58 -17.54
CA ILE A 17 -1.98 15.32 -17.00
C ILE A 17 -2.70 16.62 -16.60
N GLN A 18 -1.96 17.66 -16.21
CA GLN A 18 -2.56 18.97 -15.87
C GLN A 18 -3.38 19.56 -17.03
N LYS A 19 -3.03 19.22 -18.28
CA LYS A 19 -3.74 19.65 -19.49
C LYS A 19 -5.13 19.01 -19.65
N ILE A 20 -5.46 17.99 -18.85
CA ILE A 20 -6.76 17.32 -18.91
C ILE A 20 -7.81 18.19 -18.22
N ASN A 21 -8.69 18.78 -19.04
CA ASN A 21 -9.83 19.58 -18.62
C ASN A 21 -11.13 18.79 -18.77
N LYS A 22 -11.24 17.70 -18.02
CA LYS A 22 -12.42 16.82 -17.96
C LYS A 22 -12.90 16.68 -16.52
N GLY A 23 -14.16 16.29 -16.36
CA GLY A 23 -14.80 16.11 -15.06
C GLY A 23 -15.39 17.41 -14.50
N ASN A 24 -16.06 17.29 -13.35
CA ASN A 24 -16.72 18.41 -12.68
C ASN A 24 -16.36 18.43 -11.20
N VAL A 25 -16.20 19.63 -10.63
CA VAL A 25 -16.01 19.78 -9.18
C VAL A 25 -17.29 19.34 -8.46
N ALA A 26 -17.15 18.62 -7.35
CA ALA A 26 -18.29 18.25 -6.52
C ALA A 26 -19.05 19.51 -6.04
N ASN A 27 -20.36 19.55 -6.26
CA ASN A 27 -21.19 20.72 -5.98
C ASN A 27 -22.51 20.38 -5.27
N TYR A 28 -22.64 19.16 -4.73
CA TYR A 28 -23.83 18.76 -3.96
C TYR A 28 -23.96 19.51 -2.63
N ILE A 29 -22.83 20.05 -2.13
CA ILE A 29 -22.81 21.11 -1.12
C ILE A 29 -22.10 22.35 -1.66
N PRO A 30 -22.53 23.57 -1.27
CA PRO A 30 -21.96 24.82 -1.77
C PRO A 30 -20.44 24.97 -1.55
N GLU A 31 -19.91 24.44 -0.45
CA GLU A 31 -18.52 24.60 -0.04
C GLU A 31 -17.55 23.87 -0.99
N LEU A 32 -17.91 22.68 -1.44
CA LEU A 32 -17.10 21.92 -2.40
C LEU A 32 -17.12 22.58 -3.79
N GLY A 33 -18.25 23.19 -4.17
CA GLY A 33 -18.38 23.86 -5.47
C GLY A 33 -17.54 25.13 -5.63
N LYS A 34 -16.92 25.63 -4.55
CA LYS A 34 -16.04 26.82 -4.56
C LYS A 34 -14.59 26.51 -4.93
N VAL A 35 -14.20 25.24 -4.96
CA VAL A 35 -12.81 24.84 -5.18
C VAL A 35 -12.40 25.08 -6.64
N ASN A 36 -11.21 25.65 -6.85
CA ASN A 36 -10.68 25.90 -8.19
C ASN A 36 -10.40 24.56 -8.93
N PRO A 37 -11.03 24.31 -10.10
CA PRO A 37 -10.83 23.06 -10.87
C PRO A 37 -9.41 22.87 -11.43
N ASP A 38 -8.62 23.94 -11.52
CA ASP A 38 -7.27 23.89 -12.08
C ASP A 38 -6.22 23.37 -11.08
N LEU A 39 -6.60 23.22 -9.80
CA LEU A 39 -5.70 22.71 -8.77
C LEU A 39 -5.34 21.25 -9.02
N PHE A 40 -4.04 20.97 -8.94
CA PHE A 40 -3.50 19.64 -9.13
C PHE A 40 -2.18 19.44 -8.38
N GLY A 41 -2.20 18.57 -7.37
CA GLY A 41 -1.03 18.22 -6.56
C GLY A 41 -0.80 16.72 -6.51
N ILE A 42 0.47 16.31 -6.51
CA ILE A 42 0.92 14.93 -6.30
C ILE A 42 1.98 14.96 -5.21
N SER A 43 1.79 14.18 -4.15
CA SER A 43 2.82 13.95 -3.15
C SER A 43 3.06 12.46 -2.95
N VAL A 44 4.32 12.09 -2.79
CA VAL A 44 4.76 10.73 -2.51
C VAL A 44 5.56 10.73 -1.22
N CYS A 45 5.29 9.76 -0.35
CA CYS A 45 6.10 9.47 0.83
C CYS A 45 6.56 8.02 0.78
N THR A 46 7.86 7.81 0.72
CA THR A 46 8.47 6.47 0.72
C THR A 46 8.44 5.85 2.12
N SER A 47 8.57 4.51 2.19
CA SER A 47 8.67 3.79 3.46
C SER A 47 9.89 4.19 4.30
N SER A 48 10.91 4.80 3.68
CA SER A 48 12.08 5.38 4.35
C SER A 48 11.90 6.83 4.81
N GLY A 49 10.72 7.43 4.58
CA GLY A 49 10.37 8.77 5.03
C GLY A 49 10.79 9.90 4.08
N LYS A 50 11.31 9.60 2.89
CA LYS A 50 11.57 10.61 1.85
C LYS A 50 10.27 11.05 1.19
N ILE A 51 10.13 12.36 0.99
CA ILE A 51 8.92 12.99 0.45
C ILE A 51 9.27 13.71 -0.85
N ILE A 52 8.43 13.54 -1.87
CA ILE A 52 8.47 14.27 -3.15
C ILE A 52 7.13 14.98 -3.33
N GLU A 53 7.14 16.22 -3.81
CA GLU A 53 5.97 17.09 -3.92
C GLU A 53 5.96 17.81 -5.26
N ILE A 54 4.95 17.56 -6.09
CA ILE A 54 4.81 18.18 -7.42
C ILE A 54 3.45 18.90 -7.51
N GLY A 55 3.48 20.18 -7.89
CA GLY A 55 2.27 20.98 -8.12
C GLY A 55 1.69 21.59 -6.84
N ASN A 56 0.36 21.62 -6.74
CA ASN A 56 -0.36 22.27 -5.63
C ASN A 56 -0.48 21.36 -4.38
N THR A 57 0.64 21.03 -3.74
CA THR A 57 0.67 20.05 -2.64
C THR A 57 0.40 20.63 -1.25
N ASP A 58 0.67 21.92 -1.05
CA ASP A 58 0.56 22.62 0.24
C ASP A 58 -0.84 23.17 0.54
N ILE A 59 -1.80 23.00 -0.37
CA ILE A 59 -3.17 23.49 -0.20
C ILE A 59 -3.96 22.49 0.65
N ASP A 60 -4.63 23.00 1.68
CA ASP A 60 -5.52 22.21 2.52
C ASP A 60 -6.85 21.92 1.79
N PHE A 61 -7.31 20.67 1.93
CA PHE A 61 -8.60 20.20 1.44
C PHE A 61 -9.20 19.18 2.41
N CYS A 62 -10.52 19.00 2.35
CA CYS A 62 -11.22 18.02 3.21
C CYS A 62 -10.89 16.58 2.78
N LEU A 63 -10.58 15.70 3.75
CA LEU A 63 -10.38 14.27 3.53
C LEU A 63 -11.58 13.62 2.82
N GLN A 64 -12.80 14.02 3.19
CA GLN A 64 -14.02 13.42 2.69
C GLN A 64 -13.97 11.88 2.86
N SER A 65 -14.39 11.11 1.85
CA SER A 65 -14.39 9.64 1.92
C SER A 65 -13.00 9.00 2.06
N THR A 66 -11.90 9.73 1.86
CA THR A 66 -10.54 9.21 2.12
C THR A 66 -10.25 9.06 3.62
N SER A 67 -11.08 9.61 4.50
CA SER A 67 -11.03 9.37 5.96
C SER A 67 -11.39 7.93 6.35
N LYS A 68 -12.28 7.28 5.59
CA LYS A 68 -12.89 5.99 5.97
C LYS A 68 -11.89 4.86 6.29
N PRO A 69 -10.83 4.62 5.48
CA PRO A 69 -9.83 3.61 5.79
C PRO A 69 -9.12 3.85 7.13
N PHE A 70 -8.84 5.11 7.48
CA PHE A 70 -8.15 5.44 8.73
C PHE A 70 -9.08 5.30 9.93
N SER A 71 -10.32 5.77 9.83
CA SER A 71 -11.34 5.53 10.86
C SER A 71 -11.55 4.03 11.08
N TYR A 72 -11.54 3.22 10.02
CA TYR A 72 -11.59 1.77 10.12
C TYR A 72 -10.36 1.22 10.87
N CYS A 73 -9.14 1.62 10.51
CA CYS A 73 -7.93 1.20 11.22
C CYS A 73 -8.00 1.53 12.71
N ILE A 74 -8.43 2.75 13.07
CA ILE A 74 -8.56 3.17 14.47
C ILE A 74 -9.55 2.27 15.22
N ALA A 75 -10.72 2.00 14.65
CA ALA A 75 -11.71 1.12 15.27
C ALA A 75 -11.21 -0.32 15.37
N ARG A 76 -10.57 -0.82 14.32
CA ARG A 76 -10.05 -2.19 14.23
C ARG A 76 -8.91 -2.44 15.22
N GLU A 77 -8.06 -1.45 15.45
CA GLU A 77 -6.96 -1.48 16.41
C GLU A 77 -7.48 -1.49 17.85
N LYS A 78 -8.47 -0.64 18.15
CA LYS A 78 -9.04 -0.52 19.50
C LYS A 78 -9.93 -1.69 19.91
N LEU A 79 -10.75 -2.20 18.97
CA LEU A 79 -11.86 -3.11 19.30
C LEU A 79 -11.63 -4.56 18.86
N GLY A 80 -10.66 -4.81 17.97
CA GLY A 80 -10.42 -6.15 17.43
C GLY A 80 -11.34 -6.51 16.23
N ARG A 81 -10.99 -7.57 15.48
CA ARG A 81 -11.63 -7.94 14.21
C ARG A 81 -13.08 -8.30 14.42
N ASN A 82 -13.29 -9.17 15.40
CA ASN A 82 -14.58 -9.80 15.64
C ASN A 82 -15.62 -8.76 16.07
N LYS A 83 -15.23 -7.80 16.92
CA LYS A 83 -16.15 -6.74 17.37
C LYS A 83 -16.49 -5.75 16.27
N VAL A 84 -15.53 -5.37 15.42
CA VAL A 84 -15.81 -4.49 14.27
C VAL A 84 -16.70 -5.22 13.27
N HIS A 85 -16.31 -6.43 12.86
CA HIS A 85 -17.00 -7.16 11.80
C HIS A 85 -18.26 -7.91 12.25
N SER A 86 -18.63 -7.86 13.52
CA SER A 86 -19.99 -8.19 13.95
C SER A 86 -21.02 -7.10 13.60
N HIS A 87 -20.57 -5.91 13.17
CA HIS A 87 -21.45 -4.76 12.86
C HIS A 87 -21.29 -4.23 11.44
N VAL A 88 -20.20 -4.57 10.74
CA VAL A 88 -19.96 -4.19 9.34
C VAL A 88 -19.27 -5.34 8.62
N GLY A 89 -19.74 -5.65 7.40
CA GLY A 89 -19.11 -6.66 6.55
C GLY A 89 -17.72 -6.24 6.06
N TYR A 90 -17.20 -7.03 5.14
CA TYR A 90 -15.91 -6.80 4.48
C TYR A 90 -15.94 -7.18 3.00
N GLU A 91 -17.13 -7.28 2.42
CA GLU A 91 -17.33 -7.63 1.01
C GLU A 91 -17.78 -6.39 0.21
N PRO A 92 -17.44 -6.32 -1.09
CA PRO A 92 -18.06 -5.36 -1.99
C PRO A 92 -19.57 -5.57 -2.05
N SER A 93 -20.34 -4.50 -2.24
CA SER A 93 -21.80 -4.60 -2.41
C SER A 93 -22.21 -5.17 -3.77
N GLY A 94 -21.39 -4.97 -4.80
CA GLY A 94 -21.76 -5.24 -6.20
C GLY A 94 -22.90 -4.34 -6.72
N GLN A 95 -23.22 -3.28 -5.96
CA GLN A 95 -24.25 -2.29 -6.24
C GLN A 95 -23.60 -0.92 -6.27
N ALA A 96 -24.31 0.08 -6.81
CA ALA A 96 -23.86 1.46 -6.79
C ALA A 96 -23.44 1.89 -5.37
N PHE A 97 -22.40 2.71 -5.24
CA PHE A 97 -21.84 3.13 -3.95
C PHE A 97 -22.85 3.94 -3.12
N ASN A 98 -23.79 4.57 -3.82
CA ASN A 98 -24.95 5.26 -3.29
C ASN A 98 -26.22 4.40 -3.36
N ALA A 99 -26.12 3.07 -3.36
CA ALA A 99 -27.28 2.20 -3.19
C ALA A 99 -27.72 2.21 -1.72
N PHE A 100 -29.03 2.14 -1.48
CA PHE A 100 -29.60 2.10 -0.14
C PHE A 100 -29.78 0.64 0.31
N VAL A 101 -28.65 -0.07 0.43
CA VAL A 101 -28.62 -1.53 0.63
C VAL A 101 -27.77 -1.94 1.82
N LEU A 102 -28.20 -3.01 2.48
CA LEU A 102 -27.49 -3.72 3.53
C LEU A 102 -27.28 -5.17 3.08
N ASN A 103 -26.33 -5.86 3.70
CA ASN A 103 -26.11 -7.28 3.44
C ASN A 103 -27.25 -8.14 4.01
N LYS A 104 -27.20 -9.45 3.76
CA LYS A 104 -28.23 -10.41 4.19
C LYS A 104 -28.43 -10.48 5.71
N GLN A 105 -27.47 -9.97 6.48
CA GLN A 105 -27.49 -9.91 7.94
C GLN A 105 -28.00 -8.55 8.47
N GLY A 106 -28.46 -7.65 7.60
CA GLY A 106 -28.89 -6.31 7.98
C GLY A 106 -27.74 -5.35 8.35
N LEU A 107 -26.51 -5.69 7.95
CA LEU A 107 -25.30 -4.89 8.24
C LEU A 107 -24.81 -4.16 6.98
N PRO A 108 -24.07 -3.05 7.12
CA PRO A 108 -23.37 -2.45 6.00
C PRO A 108 -22.38 -3.43 5.35
N HIS A 109 -22.24 -3.36 4.03
CA HIS A 109 -21.41 -4.31 3.27
C HIS A 109 -19.92 -4.24 3.64
N ASN A 110 -19.38 -3.03 3.78
CA ASN A 110 -17.98 -2.80 4.12
C ASN A 110 -17.77 -1.38 4.68
N PRO A 111 -16.62 -1.09 5.32
CA PRO A 111 -16.31 0.23 5.89
C PRO A 111 -16.07 1.36 4.87
N MET A 112 -15.87 1.05 3.58
CA MET A 112 -15.48 2.04 2.56
C MET A 112 -16.69 2.79 1.96
N ILE A 113 -17.90 2.28 2.17
CA ILE A 113 -19.17 2.93 1.83
C ILE A 113 -19.72 3.77 3.01
N ASN A 114 -20.68 4.66 2.76
CA ASN A 114 -21.22 5.57 3.78
C ASN A 114 -21.85 4.82 4.96
N ALA A 115 -22.67 3.80 4.71
CA ALA A 115 -23.29 2.99 5.77
C ALA A 115 -22.23 2.40 6.72
N GLY A 116 -21.16 1.84 6.15
CA GLY A 116 -20.08 1.25 6.94
C GLY A 116 -19.29 2.30 7.69
N ALA A 117 -19.00 3.44 7.06
CA ALA A 117 -18.30 4.55 7.72
C ALA A 117 -19.09 5.15 8.88
N ILE A 118 -20.43 5.27 8.76
CA ILE A 118 -21.32 5.68 9.85
C ILE A 118 -21.26 4.65 10.98
N MET A 119 -21.29 3.35 10.66
CA MET A 119 -21.13 2.28 11.67
C MET A 119 -19.77 2.36 12.36
N ILE A 120 -18.68 2.53 11.61
CA ILE A 120 -17.34 2.69 12.17
C ILE A 120 -17.27 3.91 13.09
N ALA A 121 -17.79 5.07 12.66
CA ALA A 121 -17.88 6.25 13.50
C ALA A 121 -18.62 5.94 14.79
N SER A 122 -19.72 5.19 14.71
CA SER A 122 -20.54 4.78 15.85
C SER A 122 -19.79 3.92 16.87
N LEU A 123 -18.88 3.05 16.42
CA LEU A 123 -18.05 2.18 17.25
C LEU A 123 -16.92 2.91 18.00
N LEU A 124 -16.51 4.09 17.53
CA LEU A 124 -15.36 4.81 18.07
C LEU A 124 -15.74 5.58 19.33
N GLU A 125 -15.28 5.15 20.51
CA GLU A 125 -15.44 5.85 21.79
C GLU A 125 -16.90 6.31 22.09
N PRO A 126 -17.90 5.42 22.01
CA PRO A 126 -19.32 5.79 22.09
C PRO A 126 -19.77 6.33 23.46
N ASP A 127 -19.01 6.02 24.51
CA ASP A 127 -19.31 6.43 25.89
C ASP A 127 -18.71 7.80 26.26
N LYS A 128 -17.91 8.39 25.36
CA LYS A 128 -17.27 9.69 25.55
C LYS A 128 -18.16 10.83 25.08
N GLU A 129 -17.98 12.00 25.68
CA GLU A 129 -18.64 13.23 25.23
C GLU A 129 -18.26 13.56 23.77
N PRO A 130 -19.19 14.08 22.94
CA PRO A 130 -18.96 14.28 21.51
C PRO A 130 -17.68 15.07 21.16
N SER A 131 -17.34 16.08 21.95
CA SER A 131 -16.14 16.91 21.73
C SER A 131 -14.85 16.16 22.07
N GLU A 132 -14.80 15.45 23.20
CA GLU A 132 -13.66 14.61 23.59
C GLU A 132 -13.45 13.50 22.55
N ARG A 133 -14.54 12.88 22.12
CA ARG A 133 -14.56 11.84 21.09
C ARG A 133 -13.94 12.34 19.79
N PHE A 134 -14.36 13.50 19.27
CA PHE A 134 -13.79 14.05 18.05
C PHE A 134 -12.29 14.36 18.21
N ASN A 135 -11.87 14.94 19.34
CA ASN A 135 -10.47 15.25 19.62
C ASN A 135 -9.59 13.98 19.62
N LEU A 136 -10.03 12.90 20.28
CA LEU A 136 -9.31 11.62 20.31
C LEU A 136 -9.11 11.04 18.89
N ILE A 137 -10.14 11.15 18.05
CA ILE A 137 -10.07 10.69 16.67
C ILE A 137 -9.12 11.58 15.87
N LYS A 138 -9.24 12.90 15.98
CA LYS A 138 -8.34 13.85 15.30
C LYS A 138 -6.87 13.69 15.72
N ASP A 139 -6.60 13.41 16.98
CA ASP A 139 -5.26 13.08 17.49
C ASP A 139 -4.74 11.78 16.88
N SER A 140 -5.62 10.79 16.70
CA SER A 140 -5.27 9.54 16.01
C SER A 140 -4.88 9.81 14.55
N TYR A 141 -5.63 10.64 13.82
CA TYR A 141 -5.24 11.09 12.48
C TYR A 141 -3.85 11.77 12.48
N SER A 142 -3.59 12.61 13.48
CA SER A 142 -2.33 13.36 13.59
C SER A 142 -1.14 12.43 13.84
N ASN A 143 -1.35 11.40 14.66
CA ASN A 143 -0.36 10.35 14.89
C ASN A 143 -0.07 9.52 13.62
N ILE A 144 -1.08 9.20 12.81
CA ILE A 144 -0.91 8.50 11.52
C ILE A 144 -0.05 9.34 10.55
N ALA A 145 -0.23 10.67 10.57
CA ALA A 145 0.50 11.65 9.79
C ALA A 145 1.89 12.03 10.37
N GLY A 146 2.31 11.38 11.46
CA GLY A 146 3.61 11.60 12.08
C GLY A 146 3.75 12.89 12.89
N ASN A 147 2.66 13.62 13.15
CA ASN A 147 2.62 14.92 13.84
C ASN A 147 3.49 16.02 13.19
N LEU A 148 3.73 15.96 11.88
CA LEU A 148 4.52 16.96 11.14
C LEU A 148 3.77 18.26 10.81
N GLY A 149 2.47 18.32 11.06
CA GLY A 149 1.64 19.47 10.73
C GLY A 149 0.32 19.43 11.47
N LYS A 150 -0.37 20.56 11.51
CA LYS A 150 -1.68 20.65 12.13
C LYS A 150 -2.72 20.05 11.19
N ILE A 151 -3.25 18.90 11.55
CA ILE A 151 -4.48 18.41 10.92
C ILE A 151 -5.59 19.41 11.23
N GLY A 152 -6.15 20.01 10.17
CA GLY A 152 -7.14 21.05 10.29
C GLY A 152 -8.54 20.50 10.47
N PHE A 153 -9.52 21.39 10.42
CA PHE A 153 -10.95 21.05 10.43
C PHE A 153 -11.72 22.19 9.77
N ASP A 154 -12.57 21.87 8.81
CA ASP A 154 -13.44 22.84 8.16
C ASP A 154 -14.84 22.76 8.75
N ASN A 155 -15.16 23.71 9.63
CA ASN A 155 -16.47 23.79 10.23
C ASN A 155 -17.57 24.15 9.21
N SER A 156 -17.23 24.87 8.14
CA SER A 156 -18.20 25.27 7.11
C SER A 156 -18.64 24.05 6.31
N VAL A 157 -17.69 23.22 5.87
CA VAL A 157 -17.98 21.94 5.21
C VAL A 157 -18.76 21.02 6.14
N PHE A 158 -18.37 20.90 7.42
CA PHE A 158 -19.10 20.09 8.39
C PHE A 158 -20.57 20.51 8.53
N LEU A 159 -20.84 21.80 8.71
CA LEU A 159 -22.20 22.31 8.85
C LEU A 159 -23.00 22.11 7.55
N SER A 160 -22.36 22.30 6.40
CA SER A 160 -23.01 22.12 5.10
C SER A 160 -23.34 20.66 4.81
N GLU A 161 -22.41 19.74 5.04
CA GLU A 161 -22.65 18.29 4.97
C GLU A 161 -23.82 17.89 5.88
N LYS A 162 -23.84 18.40 7.12
CA LYS A 162 -24.91 18.13 8.08
C LYS A 162 -26.27 18.66 7.62
N GLN A 163 -26.32 19.84 6.99
CA GLN A 163 -27.57 20.42 6.47
C GLN A 163 -28.11 19.66 5.25
N HIS A 164 -27.25 19.03 4.46
CA HIS A 164 -27.62 18.30 3.24
C HIS A 164 -27.53 16.76 3.45
N ALA A 165 -27.65 16.30 4.70
CA ALA A 165 -27.38 14.93 5.12
C ALA A 165 -28.55 13.95 4.98
N ASP A 166 -29.68 14.32 4.36
CA ASP A 166 -30.94 13.54 4.35
C ASP A 166 -30.74 12.07 4.04
N ARG A 167 -29.88 11.77 3.05
CA ARG A 167 -29.55 10.40 2.66
C ARG A 167 -28.82 9.63 3.76
N ASN A 168 -27.81 10.24 4.38
CA ASN A 168 -27.02 9.61 5.44
C ASN A 168 -27.86 9.45 6.72
N MET A 169 -28.73 10.43 7.03
CA MET A 169 -29.69 10.32 8.12
C MET A 169 -30.66 9.17 7.89
N SER A 170 -31.29 9.12 6.72
CA SER A 170 -32.20 8.03 6.34
C SER A 170 -31.52 6.67 6.45
N LEU A 171 -30.28 6.56 5.96
CA LEU A 171 -29.49 5.34 5.99
C LEU A 171 -29.19 4.89 7.42
N ALA A 172 -28.86 5.82 8.32
CA ALA A 172 -28.64 5.49 9.73
C ALA A 172 -29.93 5.01 10.41
N TYR A 173 -31.08 5.64 10.14
CA TYR A 173 -32.36 5.15 10.67
C TYR A 173 -32.74 3.77 10.10
N TYR A 174 -32.48 3.54 8.81
CA TYR A 174 -32.68 2.23 8.17
C TYR A 174 -31.77 1.15 8.77
N MET A 175 -30.50 1.46 9.01
CA MET A 175 -29.55 0.58 9.71
C MET A 175 -30.03 0.26 11.13
N ARG A 176 -30.61 1.23 11.84
CA ARG A 176 -31.21 1.01 13.18
C ARG A 176 -32.36 0.03 13.12
N GLU A 177 -33.30 0.23 12.20
CA GLU A 177 -34.47 -0.65 12.06
C GLU A 177 -34.06 -2.10 11.75
N ASN A 178 -33.01 -2.29 10.95
CA ASN A 178 -32.46 -3.60 10.64
C ASN A 178 -31.57 -4.20 11.75
N GLY A 179 -31.45 -3.54 12.91
CA GLY A 179 -30.70 -4.04 14.05
C GLY A 179 -29.18 -3.91 13.95
N ALA A 180 -28.65 -3.15 12.99
CA ALA A 180 -27.20 -3.02 12.79
C ALA A 180 -26.48 -2.43 14.02
N PHE A 181 -27.19 -1.62 14.82
CA PHE A 181 -26.67 -0.97 16.03
C PHE A 181 -26.98 -1.72 17.34
N ASN A 182 -27.52 -2.94 17.26
CA ASN A 182 -27.94 -3.70 18.44
C ASN A 182 -26.78 -3.91 19.43
N GLY A 183 -27.03 -3.58 20.71
CA GLY A 183 -26.04 -3.75 21.78
C GLY A 183 -24.90 -2.72 21.78
N LEU A 184 -24.97 -1.67 20.97
CA LEU A 184 -23.98 -0.59 20.93
C LEU A 184 -24.53 0.77 21.34
N ILE A 185 -25.76 1.11 20.93
CA ILE A 185 -26.22 2.50 20.90
C ILE A 185 -27.63 2.59 21.47
N SER A 186 -27.85 3.57 22.34
CA SER A 186 -29.21 4.00 22.70
C SER A 186 -29.87 4.63 21.46
N PRO A 187 -31.12 4.28 21.10
CA PRO A 187 -31.81 4.82 19.92
C PRO A 187 -31.79 6.35 19.78
N ASN A 188 -31.56 7.06 20.88
CA ASN A 188 -31.53 8.52 20.98
C ASN A 188 -30.18 9.16 20.57
N LYS A 189 -29.11 8.38 20.34
CA LYS A 189 -27.75 8.91 20.06
C LYS A 189 -27.31 8.86 18.59
N ILE A 190 -28.17 8.44 17.66
CA ILE A 190 -27.83 8.35 16.22
C ILE A 190 -27.26 9.66 15.66
N GLN A 191 -27.82 10.80 16.07
CA GLN A 191 -27.36 12.09 15.58
C GLN A 191 -25.91 12.40 16.01
N GLU A 192 -25.51 12.03 17.23
CA GLU A 192 -24.12 12.20 17.70
C GLU A 192 -23.13 11.38 16.85
N HIS A 193 -23.53 10.17 16.44
CA HIS A 193 -22.70 9.32 15.59
C HIS A 193 -22.59 9.84 14.16
N LEU A 194 -23.69 10.36 13.61
CA LEU A 194 -23.70 11.04 12.32
C LEU A 194 -22.82 12.29 12.36
N ASP A 195 -22.91 13.09 13.43
CA ASP A 195 -22.09 14.28 13.62
C ASP A 195 -20.60 13.92 13.62
N LEU A 196 -20.18 12.86 14.33
CA LEU A 196 -18.78 12.40 14.27
C LEU A 196 -18.38 11.96 12.85
N TYR A 197 -19.26 11.25 12.14
CA TYR A 197 -19.00 10.85 10.76
C TYR A 197 -18.76 12.08 9.85
N PHE A 198 -19.61 13.11 9.93
CA PHE A 198 -19.43 14.35 9.16
C PHE A 198 -18.18 15.10 9.60
N GLN A 199 -17.88 15.12 10.90
CA GLN A 199 -16.65 15.71 11.41
C GLN A 199 -15.40 15.06 10.83
N CYS A 200 -15.36 13.71 10.76
CA CYS A 200 -14.24 12.98 10.14
C CYS A 200 -14.08 13.32 8.65
N CYS A 201 -15.18 13.46 7.92
CA CYS A 201 -15.15 13.84 6.50
C CYS A 201 -14.64 15.28 6.29
N SER A 202 -14.82 16.15 7.28
CA SER A 202 -14.47 17.58 7.23
C SER A 202 -13.10 17.89 7.83
N ILE A 203 -12.30 16.87 8.16
CA ILE A 203 -10.90 17.03 8.56
C ILE A 203 -10.09 17.55 7.35
N LEU A 204 -9.26 18.56 7.57
CA LEU A 204 -8.39 19.13 6.54
C LEU A 204 -7.00 18.49 6.58
N ILE A 205 -6.50 18.16 5.39
CA ILE A 205 -5.11 17.76 5.13
C ILE A 205 -4.63 18.43 3.83
N ASN A 206 -3.32 18.40 3.60
CA ASN A 206 -2.73 18.69 2.31
C ASN A 206 -2.15 17.40 1.68
N CYS A 207 -1.62 17.48 0.46
CA CYS A 207 -1.14 16.28 -0.26
C CYS A 207 0.00 15.59 0.51
N LYS A 208 0.91 16.37 1.10
CA LYS A 208 2.02 15.86 1.90
C LYS A 208 1.56 15.01 3.07
N ILE A 209 0.60 15.51 3.85
CA ILE A 209 0.02 14.77 4.97
C ILE A 209 -0.66 13.49 4.47
N GLY A 210 -1.45 13.57 3.40
CA GLY A 210 -2.10 12.40 2.80
C GLY A 210 -1.12 11.33 2.32
N ALA A 211 0.02 11.74 1.76
CA ALA A 211 1.08 10.84 1.30
C ALA A 211 1.74 10.12 2.48
N ILE A 212 2.02 10.83 3.57
CA ILE A 212 2.55 10.23 4.82
C ILE A 212 1.54 9.25 5.41
N MET A 213 0.27 9.62 5.49
CA MET A 213 -0.77 8.73 6.01
C MET A 213 -0.89 7.44 5.20
N SER A 214 -0.85 7.56 3.87
CA SER A 214 -0.83 6.41 2.96
C SER A 214 0.45 5.58 3.10
N ALA A 215 1.60 6.22 3.36
CA ALA A 215 2.88 5.55 3.56
C ALA A 215 2.95 4.81 4.90
N THR A 216 2.27 5.31 5.94
CA THR A 216 2.06 4.57 7.20
C THR A 216 1.34 3.25 6.95
N LEU A 217 0.36 3.22 6.05
CA LEU A 217 -0.28 1.96 5.63
C LEU A 217 0.69 1.09 4.79
N ALA A 218 1.42 1.70 3.85
CA ALA A 218 2.40 0.99 3.03
C ALA A 218 3.51 0.32 3.86
N ASN A 219 3.87 0.94 4.98
CA ASN A 219 4.95 0.52 5.88
C ASN A 219 4.43 -0.32 7.07
N GLY A 220 3.34 -1.06 6.87
CA GLY A 220 2.87 -2.04 7.86
C GLY A 220 2.36 -1.43 9.17
N GLY A 221 1.94 -0.16 9.16
CA GLY A 221 1.42 0.54 10.33
C GLY A 221 2.46 1.32 11.10
N ILE A 222 3.70 1.40 10.61
CA ILE A 222 4.77 2.22 11.18
C ILE A 222 4.86 3.52 10.40
N CYS A 223 4.71 4.65 11.08
CA CYS A 223 4.82 5.96 10.43
C CYS A 223 6.27 6.19 9.95
N PRO A 224 6.51 6.39 8.64
CA PRO A 224 7.85 6.43 8.07
C PRO A 224 8.66 7.67 8.47
N ILE A 225 8.01 8.69 9.02
CA ILE A 225 8.64 9.94 9.44
C ILE A 225 9.31 9.82 10.80
N ASN A 226 8.62 9.22 11.76
CA ASN A 226 9.01 9.23 13.17
C ASN A 226 9.22 7.81 13.72
N ASN A 227 9.09 6.78 12.87
CA ASN A 227 9.24 5.36 13.18
C ASN A 227 8.34 4.85 14.32
N LYS A 228 7.27 5.57 14.66
CA LYS A 228 6.30 5.10 15.65
C LYS A 228 5.38 4.06 15.03
N LYS A 229 5.20 2.94 15.73
CA LYS A 229 4.18 1.95 15.41
C LYS A 229 2.81 2.52 15.78
N ILE A 230 1.98 2.78 14.78
CA ILE A 230 0.63 3.33 14.92
C ILE A 230 -0.41 2.21 14.93
N PHE A 231 -0.26 1.22 14.04
CA PHE A 231 -1.17 0.10 13.91
C PHE A 231 -0.44 -1.25 13.92
N ASN A 232 -1.16 -2.30 14.28
CA ASN A 232 -0.70 -3.67 14.09
C ASN A 232 -0.81 -4.09 12.62
N ILE A 233 0.07 -4.99 12.19
CA ILE A 233 0.13 -5.45 10.79
C ILE A 233 -1.18 -6.09 10.32
N ASP A 234 -1.91 -6.76 11.22
CA ASP A 234 -3.19 -7.39 10.86
C ASP A 234 -4.29 -6.36 10.61
N THR A 235 -4.28 -5.22 11.32
CA THR A 235 -5.17 -4.08 11.04
C THR A 235 -4.88 -3.52 9.64
N ILE A 236 -3.60 -3.41 9.28
CA ILE A 236 -3.19 -2.92 7.96
C ILE A 236 -3.60 -3.88 6.85
N LYS A 237 -3.39 -5.19 7.03
CA LYS A 237 -3.82 -6.21 6.05
C LYS A 237 -5.33 -6.12 5.79
N ASP A 238 -6.13 -6.00 6.85
CA ASP A 238 -7.59 -5.86 6.71
C ASP A 238 -7.94 -4.59 5.92
N CYS A 239 -7.34 -3.46 6.29
CA CYS A 239 -7.60 -2.17 5.65
C CYS A 239 -7.20 -2.15 4.17
N LEU A 240 -6.01 -2.63 3.84
CA LEU A 240 -5.52 -2.69 2.45
C LEU A 240 -6.39 -3.61 1.58
N THR A 241 -6.88 -4.72 2.14
CA THR A 241 -7.80 -5.62 1.42
C THR A 241 -9.13 -4.92 1.10
N LEU A 242 -9.66 -4.16 2.06
CA LEU A 242 -10.88 -3.38 1.88
C LEU A 242 -10.69 -2.22 0.89
N MET A 243 -9.54 -1.53 0.95
CA MET A 243 -9.19 -0.49 -0.02
C MET A 243 -9.07 -1.07 -1.43
N TYR A 244 -8.45 -2.24 -1.58
CA TYR A 244 -8.31 -2.94 -2.85
C TYR A 244 -9.68 -3.30 -3.47
N GLY A 245 -10.59 -3.90 -2.70
CA GLY A 245 -11.88 -4.36 -3.24
C GLY A 245 -13.02 -3.34 -3.24
N CYS A 246 -12.96 -2.30 -2.38
CA CYS A 246 -14.10 -1.42 -2.09
C CYS A 246 -13.77 0.08 -2.10
N GLY A 247 -12.54 0.46 -2.48
CA GLY A 247 -12.02 1.80 -2.20
C GLY A 247 -12.36 2.91 -3.20
N MET A 248 -12.70 2.58 -4.44
CA MET A 248 -12.83 3.52 -5.56
C MET A 248 -14.28 3.64 -6.06
N TYR A 249 -15.25 3.62 -5.13
CA TYR A 249 -16.69 3.64 -5.45
C TYR A 249 -17.05 2.47 -6.39
N ASP A 250 -17.86 2.72 -7.42
CA ASP A 250 -18.28 1.70 -8.39
C ASP A 250 -17.10 1.25 -9.27
N TYR A 251 -16.08 2.10 -9.39
CA TYR A 251 -14.84 1.81 -10.09
C TYR A 251 -13.94 0.81 -9.35
N SER A 252 -14.26 0.41 -8.11
CA SER A 252 -13.37 -0.44 -7.29
C SER A 252 -12.97 -1.75 -7.99
N GLY A 253 -13.91 -2.43 -8.65
CA GLY A 253 -13.63 -3.67 -9.36
C GLY A 253 -12.72 -3.48 -10.58
N GLN A 254 -12.97 -2.44 -11.38
CA GLN A 254 -12.16 -2.11 -12.55
C GLN A 254 -10.77 -1.59 -12.13
N PHE A 255 -10.70 -0.71 -11.13
CA PHE A 255 -9.45 -0.22 -10.56
C PHE A 255 -8.57 -1.36 -10.02
N ALA A 256 -9.17 -2.33 -9.31
CA ALA A 256 -8.46 -3.49 -8.81
C ALA A 256 -7.91 -4.40 -9.93
N PHE A 257 -8.55 -4.40 -11.10
CA PHE A 257 -8.12 -5.17 -12.27
C PHE A 257 -7.08 -4.46 -13.12
N GLU A 258 -7.23 -3.15 -13.35
CA GLU A 258 -6.36 -2.38 -14.24
C GLU A 258 -5.13 -1.82 -13.51
N ILE A 259 -5.33 -1.25 -12.32
CA ILE A 259 -4.27 -0.63 -11.52
C ILE A 259 -3.69 -1.63 -10.52
N GLY A 260 -4.57 -2.44 -9.91
CA GLY A 260 -4.17 -3.51 -9.01
C GLY A 260 -3.44 -3.04 -7.76
N LEU A 261 -3.84 -1.91 -7.20
CA LEU A 261 -3.28 -1.37 -5.96
C LEU A 261 -4.40 -0.95 -4.99
N PRO A 262 -4.19 -1.04 -3.67
CA PRO A 262 -5.13 -0.49 -2.69
C PRO A 262 -5.21 1.04 -2.81
N ALA A 263 -6.42 1.57 -2.98
CA ALA A 263 -6.65 3.01 -3.03
C ALA A 263 -7.96 3.39 -2.33
N LYS A 264 -8.12 4.67 -2.00
CA LYS A 264 -9.41 5.25 -1.61
C LYS A 264 -9.57 6.62 -2.26
N SER A 265 -10.69 6.81 -2.96
CA SER A 265 -11.08 8.13 -3.48
C SER A 265 -11.98 8.90 -2.50
N GLY A 266 -11.95 10.23 -2.62
CA GLY A 266 -12.87 11.14 -1.96
C GLY A 266 -13.39 12.20 -2.93
N VAL A 267 -14.64 12.60 -2.73
CA VAL A 267 -15.33 13.64 -3.52
C VAL A 267 -14.68 15.03 -3.45
N SER A 268 -13.67 15.23 -2.60
CA SER A 268 -12.81 16.41 -2.64
C SER A 268 -11.82 16.41 -3.83
N GLY A 269 -11.77 15.31 -4.61
CA GLY A 269 -10.77 15.09 -5.65
C GLY A 269 -9.50 14.41 -5.16
N CYS A 270 -9.48 13.97 -3.89
CA CYS A 270 -8.35 13.26 -3.31
C CYS A 270 -8.39 11.77 -3.65
N ILE A 271 -7.23 11.22 -4.04
CA ILE A 271 -7.00 9.78 -4.10
C ILE A 271 -5.79 9.48 -3.22
N MET A 272 -5.99 8.56 -2.28
CA MET A 272 -4.92 7.97 -1.49
C MET A 272 -4.60 6.60 -2.04
N LEU A 273 -3.41 6.43 -2.58
CA LEU A 273 -2.91 5.21 -3.18
C LEU A 273 -1.79 4.63 -2.31
N VAL A 274 -1.86 3.33 -2.04
CA VAL A 274 -0.86 2.63 -1.24
C VAL A 274 -0.12 1.65 -2.12
N ILE A 275 1.21 1.72 -2.13
CA ILE A 275 2.08 0.74 -2.78
C ILE A 275 2.81 -0.03 -1.65
N PRO A 276 2.30 -1.22 -1.25
CA PRO A 276 2.79 -1.93 -0.09
C PRO A 276 4.30 -2.14 -0.10
N ASN A 277 4.93 -1.95 1.06
CA ASN A 277 6.39 -2.04 1.29
C ASN A 277 7.25 -1.02 0.52
N LYS A 278 6.65 -0.07 -0.20
CA LYS A 278 7.39 0.92 -1.01
C LYS A 278 7.06 2.35 -0.62
N MET A 279 5.82 2.79 -0.81
CA MET A 279 5.43 4.19 -0.64
C MET A 279 3.92 4.38 -0.54
N GLY A 280 3.52 5.50 0.05
CA GLY A 280 2.18 6.06 -0.05
C GLY A 280 2.18 7.25 -1.00
N VAL A 281 1.08 7.41 -1.72
CA VAL A 281 0.89 8.48 -2.69
C VAL A 281 -0.44 9.17 -2.40
N CYS A 282 -0.43 10.50 -2.36
CA CYS A 282 -1.64 11.30 -2.31
C CYS A 282 -1.69 12.19 -3.54
N ILE A 283 -2.80 12.08 -4.27
CA ILE A 283 -3.07 12.88 -5.45
C ILE A 283 -4.32 13.70 -5.16
N TRP A 284 -4.28 14.97 -5.50
CA TRP A 284 -5.44 15.84 -5.32
C TRP A 284 -5.71 16.62 -6.59
N SER A 285 -6.87 16.38 -7.19
CA SER A 285 -7.42 17.19 -8.27
C SER A 285 -8.96 17.20 -8.17
N PRO A 286 -9.58 18.38 -7.90
CA PRO A 286 -11.01 18.48 -7.62
C PRO A 286 -11.99 17.95 -8.68
N PRO A 287 -11.73 18.07 -10.00
CA PRO A 287 -12.67 17.56 -11.02
C PRO A 287 -12.82 16.03 -10.97
N LEU A 288 -14.07 15.59 -10.80
CA LEU A 288 -14.45 14.18 -10.71
C LEU A 288 -15.08 13.67 -12.00
N ASP A 289 -14.91 12.38 -12.27
CA ASP A 289 -15.65 11.64 -13.28
C ASP A 289 -17.10 11.34 -12.83
N GLU A 290 -17.86 10.65 -13.69
CA GLU A 290 -19.25 10.25 -13.41
C GLU A 290 -19.38 9.26 -12.25
N GLN A 291 -18.29 8.58 -11.87
CA GLN A 291 -18.24 7.62 -10.77
C GLN A 291 -17.77 8.25 -9.45
N GLY A 292 -17.49 9.56 -9.45
CA GLY A 292 -17.08 10.33 -8.28
C GLY A 292 -15.58 10.27 -7.96
N ASN A 293 -14.75 9.74 -8.87
CA ASN A 293 -13.30 9.67 -8.71
C ASN A 293 -12.60 10.83 -9.44
N SER A 294 -11.44 11.27 -8.93
CA SER A 294 -10.66 12.32 -9.57
C SER A 294 -10.17 11.89 -10.96
N VAL A 295 -10.50 12.66 -12.01
CA VAL A 295 -10.13 12.35 -13.40
C VAL A 295 -8.60 12.32 -13.57
N ARG A 296 -7.94 13.40 -13.14
CA ARG A 296 -6.47 13.48 -13.20
C ARG A 296 -5.83 12.48 -12.24
N GLY A 297 -6.47 12.24 -11.09
CA GLY A 297 -5.99 11.29 -10.10
C GLY A 297 -5.91 9.86 -10.60
N ILE A 298 -6.95 9.36 -11.27
CA ILE A 298 -6.93 8.03 -11.89
C ILE A 298 -5.80 7.94 -12.92
N LYS A 299 -5.64 8.97 -13.76
CA LYS A 299 -4.59 8.98 -14.78
C LYS A 299 -3.19 8.90 -14.19
N VAL A 300 -2.94 9.56 -13.05
CA VAL A 300 -1.67 9.43 -12.33
C VAL A 300 -1.45 8.00 -11.82
N CYS A 301 -2.50 7.34 -11.31
CA CYS A 301 -2.41 5.94 -10.88
C CYS A 301 -2.04 5.00 -12.04
N GLU A 302 -2.63 5.19 -13.22
CA GLU A 302 -2.30 4.43 -14.44
C GLU A 302 -0.81 4.57 -14.80
N GLU A 303 -0.32 5.80 -14.94
CA GLU A 303 1.07 6.07 -15.35
C GLU A 303 2.08 5.47 -14.34
N ILE A 304 1.81 5.59 -13.03
CA ILE A 304 2.68 5.01 -11.99
C ILE A 304 2.76 3.48 -12.13
N VAL A 305 1.63 2.81 -12.33
CA VAL A 305 1.58 1.35 -12.44
C VAL A 305 2.23 0.87 -13.73
N GLU A 306 2.01 1.57 -14.85
CA GLU A 306 2.60 1.24 -16.14
C GLU A 306 4.13 1.39 -16.12
N LYS A 307 4.64 2.52 -15.61
CA LYS A 307 6.07 2.80 -15.55
C LYS A 307 6.84 1.81 -14.67
N TYR A 308 6.31 1.47 -13.49
CA TYR A 308 7.03 0.70 -12.48
C TYR A 308 6.55 -0.74 -12.29
N ASN A 309 5.54 -1.18 -13.05
CA ASN A 309 4.93 -2.51 -12.93
C ASN A 309 4.49 -2.84 -11.48
N TYR A 310 3.86 -1.88 -10.81
CA TYR A 310 3.47 -2.02 -9.39
C TYR A 310 2.16 -2.77 -9.15
N HIS A 311 1.46 -3.18 -10.21
CA HIS A 311 0.30 -4.04 -10.10
C HIS A 311 0.62 -5.25 -9.21
N ILE A 312 -0.23 -5.59 -8.23
CA ILE A 312 0.07 -6.65 -7.24
C ILE A 312 0.36 -8.02 -7.89
N PHE A 313 -0.18 -8.27 -9.08
CA PHE A 313 0.08 -9.48 -9.88
C PHE A 313 1.09 -9.28 -11.03
N GLY A 314 1.64 -8.07 -11.19
CA GLY A 314 2.52 -7.71 -12.31
C GLY A 314 3.86 -8.45 -12.32
N LYS A 315 4.36 -8.86 -11.15
CA LYS A 315 5.61 -9.65 -11.04
C LYS A 315 5.45 -11.11 -11.47
N ILE A 316 4.23 -11.67 -11.42
CA ILE A 316 3.97 -13.07 -11.79
C ILE A 316 4.06 -13.25 -13.31
N VAL A 317 3.68 -12.22 -14.08
CA VAL A 317 3.70 -12.26 -15.55
C VAL A 317 5.14 -12.13 -16.10
N LYS A 318 6.05 -11.52 -15.33
CA LYS A 318 7.48 -11.48 -15.63
C LYS A 318 8.20 -12.57 -14.81
N ASN A 319 8.15 -13.82 -15.26
CA ASN A 319 9.04 -14.91 -14.81
C ASN A 319 10.53 -14.68 -15.19
N LYS A 320 11.03 -13.46 -15.02
CA LYS A 320 12.45 -13.18 -14.88
C LYS A 320 12.61 -12.68 -13.46
N LEU A 321 13.22 -13.50 -12.60
CA LEU A 321 13.86 -13.00 -11.39
C LEU A 321 14.53 -11.67 -11.74
N GLU A 322 14.12 -10.58 -11.09
CA GLU A 322 14.69 -9.23 -11.20
C GLU A 322 16.12 -9.27 -10.64
N LEU A 323 16.99 -9.99 -11.32
CA LEU A 323 18.43 -10.04 -11.08
C LEU A 323 19.10 -8.78 -11.63
N ASP A 324 18.40 -8.02 -12.47
CA ASP A 324 18.95 -6.84 -13.16
C ASP A 324 19.01 -5.60 -12.23
N ASP A 325 18.28 -5.60 -11.11
CA ASP A 325 18.28 -4.54 -10.08
C ASP A 325 19.21 -4.85 -8.89
N LEU A 326 19.84 -6.02 -8.88
CA LEU A 326 20.73 -6.43 -7.80
C LEU A 326 22.15 -5.90 -8.04
N SER A 327 22.79 -5.44 -6.97
CA SER A 327 24.22 -5.13 -7.02
C SER A 327 25.01 -6.38 -7.40
N GLU A 328 26.16 -6.18 -8.06
CA GLU A 328 27.05 -7.28 -8.42
C GLU A 328 27.42 -8.16 -7.21
N GLU A 329 27.62 -7.56 -6.04
CA GLU A 329 27.87 -8.27 -4.78
C GLU A 329 26.69 -9.16 -4.35
N SER A 330 25.45 -8.69 -4.54
CA SER A 330 24.24 -9.46 -4.23
C SER A 330 24.05 -10.64 -5.19
N LEU A 331 24.36 -10.44 -6.48
CA LEU A 331 24.34 -11.51 -7.49
C LEU A 331 25.40 -12.58 -7.20
N ILE A 332 26.61 -12.17 -6.80
CA ILE A 332 27.66 -13.10 -6.36
C ILE A 332 27.18 -13.88 -5.13
N HIS A 333 26.63 -13.20 -4.12
CA HIS A 333 26.11 -13.87 -2.93
C HIS A 333 25.02 -14.90 -3.27
N GLN A 334 24.06 -14.54 -4.13
CA GLN A 334 23.01 -15.46 -4.57
C GLN A 334 23.56 -16.66 -5.34
N SER A 335 24.56 -16.47 -6.20
CA SER A 335 25.22 -17.58 -6.90
C SER A 335 25.86 -18.57 -5.91
N ILE A 336 26.47 -18.05 -4.84
CA ILE A 336 27.13 -18.85 -3.81
C ILE A 336 26.08 -19.60 -2.96
N THR A 337 25.00 -18.94 -2.56
CA THR A 337 23.88 -19.59 -1.84
C THR A 337 23.20 -20.66 -2.70
N ALA A 338 22.97 -20.40 -3.99
CA ALA A 338 22.41 -21.37 -4.92
C ALA A 338 23.33 -22.59 -5.07
N ALA A 339 24.65 -22.37 -5.14
CA ALA A 339 25.63 -23.46 -5.20
C ALA A 339 25.62 -24.32 -3.93
N SER A 340 25.57 -23.70 -2.75
CA SER A 340 25.55 -24.39 -1.46
C SER A 340 24.24 -25.19 -1.23
N SER A 341 23.12 -24.70 -1.73
CA SER A 341 21.80 -25.33 -1.58
C SER A 341 21.42 -26.28 -2.74
N ASN A 342 22.30 -26.45 -3.73
CA ASN A 342 22.05 -27.24 -4.95
C ASN A 342 20.83 -26.76 -5.78
N ASN A 343 20.55 -25.46 -5.77
CA ASN A 343 19.43 -24.89 -6.53
C ASN A 343 19.84 -24.55 -7.97
N LEU A 344 19.73 -25.54 -8.87
CA LEU A 344 20.07 -25.40 -10.28
C LEU A 344 19.19 -24.41 -11.04
N GLU A 345 17.94 -24.20 -10.63
CA GLU A 345 17.01 -23.28 -11.29
C GLU A 345 17.50 -21.83 -11.13
N ILE A 346 17.82 -21.43 -9.90
CA ILE A 346 18.42 -20.12 -9.61
C ILE A 346 19.77 -19.99 -10.32
N MET A 347 20.61 -21.03 -10.26
CA MET A 347 21.93 -21.00 -10.90
C MET A 347 21.84 -20.82 -12.43
N THR A 348 20.85 -21.45 -13.07
CA THR A 348 20.60 -21.29 -14.51
C THR A 348 20.14 -19.88 -14.85
N SER A 349 19.30 -19.27 -14.01
CA SER A 349 18.83 -17.90 -14.19
C SER A 349 19.93 -16.83 -14.08
N LEU A 350 21.05 -17.18 -13.44
CA LEU A 350 22.22 -16.32 -13.23
C LEU A 350 23.23 -16.35 -14.40
N ILE A 351 23.08 -17.27 -15.35
CA ILE A 351 23.96 -17.35 -16.53
C ILE A 351 23.94 -16.02 -17.29
N GLY A 352 25.13 -15.48 -17.58
CA GLY A 352 25.30 -14.21 -18.29
C GLY A 352 25.06 -12.96 -17.45
N LYS A 353 24.67 -13.10 -16.17
CA LYS A 353 24.45 -11.99 -15.23
C LYS A 353 25.52 -11.87 -14.16
N VAL A 354 26.17 -12.97 -13.80
CA VAL A 354 27.26 -13.01 -12.82
C VAL A 354 28.42 -13.84 -13.37
N ASP A 355 29.64 -13.41 -13.06
CA ASP A 355 30.83 -14.23 -13.30
C ASP A 355 30.99 -15.23 -12.14
N PHE A 356 30.75 -16.52 -12.42
CA PHE A 356 30.89 -17.60 -11.43
C PHE A 356 32.33 -17.81 -10.93
N ASN A 357 33.33 -17.12 -11.48
CA ASN A 357 34.68 -17.09 -10.93
C ASN A 357 34.88 -16.07 -9.81
N LYS A 358 33.92 -15.17 -9.60
CA LYS A 358 33.94 -14.23 -8.48
C LYS A 358 33.45 -14.91 -7.20
N GLY A 359 34.10 -14.58 -6.10
CA GLY A 359 33.81 -15.14 -4.78
C GLY A 359 33.26 -14.12 -3.81
N ASP A 360 32.80 -14.60 -2.66
CA ASP A 360 32.36 -13.79 -1.53
C ASP A 360 33.52 -13.03 -0.86
N TYR A 361 33.27 -12.44 0.31
CA TYR A 361 34.28 -11.74 1.11
C TYR A 361 35.50 -12.63 1.48
N ASP A 362 35.33 -13.95 1.50
CA ASP A 362 36.39 -14.95 1.72
C ASP A 362 37.00 -15.47 0.41
N LYS A 363 36.69 -14.84 -0.73
CA LYS A 363 37.09 -15.26 -2.08
C LYS A 363 36.62 -16.67 -2.46
N ARG A 364 35.58 -17.20 -1.79
CA ARG A 364 35.03 -18.51 -2.11
C ARG A 364 34.05 -18.38 -3.26
N THR A 365 34.34 -19.06 -4.36
CA THR A 365 33.48 -19.13 -5.54
C THR A 365 32.33 -20.14 -5.34
N PRO A 366 31.27 -20.08 -6.17
CA PRO A 366 30.25 -21.15 -6.26
C PRO A 366 30.84 -22.57 -6.31
N LEU A 367 31.96 -22.77 -7.02
CA LEU A 367 32.59 -24.08 -7.13
C LEU A 367 33.16 -24.58 -5.79
N HIS A 368 33.68 -23.69 -4.93
CA HIS A 368 34.15 -24.07 -3.60
C HIS A 368 33.00 -24.62 -2.75
N LEU A 369 31.85 -23.94 -2.74
CA LEU A 369 30.73 -24.35 -1.89
C LEU A 369 30.03 -25.58 -2.45
N ALA A 370 29.79 -25.64 -3.77
CA ALA A 370 29.19 -26.84 -4.39
C ALA A 370 30.05 -28.10 -4.14
N SER A 371 31.37 -27.97 -4.18
CA SER A 371 32.30 -29.07 -3.90
C SER A 371 32.27 -29.45 -2.41
N THR A 372 32.33 -28.46 -1.51
CA THR A 372 32.36 -28.67 -0.05
C THR A 372 31.09 -29.36 0.46
N GLU A 373 29.94 -29.03 -0.11
CA GLU A 373 28.64 -29.62 0.22
C GLU A 373 28.37 -30.96 -0.51
N GLY A 374 29.22 -31.35 -1.47
CA GLY A 374 29.10 -32.62 -2.18
C GLY A 374 28.05 -32.65 -3.30
N HIS A 375 27.71 -31.49 -3.87
CA HIS A 375 26.65 -31.36 -4.89
C HIS A 375 27.16 -31.66 -6.31
N VAL A 376 27.25 -32.95 -6.65
CA VAL A 376 27.81 -33.42 -7.95
C VAL A 376 27.15 -32.75 -9.17
N LYS A 377 25.82 -32.63 -9.18
CA LYS A 377 25.08 -32.03 -10.30
C LYS A 377 25.43 -30.55 -10.50
N MET A 378 25.53 -29.80 -9.41
CA MET A 378 25.92 -28.39 -9.43
C MET A 378 27.38 -28.22 -9.90
N VAL A 379 28.29 -29.09 -9.45
CA VAL A 379 29.69 -29.08 -9.91
C VAL A 379 29.76 -29.32 -11.43
N LYS A 380 29.05 -30.32 -11.96
CA LYS A 380 28.99 -30.56 -13.41
C LYS A 380 28.45 -29.34 -14.17
N PHE A 381 27.35 -28.77 -13.71
CA PHE A 381 26.76 -27.58 -14.30
C PHE A 381 27.74 -26.40 -14.34
N LEU A 382 28.48 -26.15 -13.25
CA LEU A 382 29.48 -25.08 -13.20
C LEU A 382 30.64 -25.35 -14.18
N LEU A 383 31.13 -26.58 -14.26
CA LEU A 383 32.19 -26.98 -15.19
C LEU A 383 31.77 -26.85 -16.66
N GLU A 384 30.52 -27.20 -17.00
CA GLU A 384 29.94 -26.98 -18.33
C GLU A 384 29.92 -25.48 -18.72
N ASN A 385 29.79 -24.60 -17.72
CA ASN A 385 29.86 -23.14 -17.89
C ASN A 385 31.29 -22.58 -17.82
N LYS A 386 32.32 -23.42 -17.97
CA LYS A 386 33.74 -23.04 -18.11
C LYS A 386 34.32 -22.23 -16.94
N VAL A 387 33.86 -22.51 -15.71
CA VAL A 387 34.48 -21.91 -14.51
C VAL A 387 35.91 -22.43 -14.31
N ASN A 388 36.77 -21.64 -13.67
CA ASN A 388 38.09 -22.07 -13.23
C ASN A 388 37.94 -23.27 -12.27
N LYS A 389 38.63 -24.38 -12.55
CA LYS A 389 38.64 -25.60 -11.73
C LYS A 389 39.45 -25.46 -10.44
N SER A 390 40.41 -24.53 -10.43
CA SER A 390 41.37 -24.34 -9.33
C SER A 390 41.45 -22.89 -8.83
N PRO A 391 40.33 -22.23 -8.49
CA PRO A 391 40.35 -20.93 -7.83
C PRO A 391 40.93 -21.10 -6.42
N ARG A 392 41.54 -20.03 -5.88
CA ARG A 392 42.09 -20.00 -4.52
C ARG A 392 41.23 -19.09 -3.65
N ASP A 393 40.76 -19.60 -2.52
CA ASP A 393 40.06 -18.81 -1.52
C ASP A 393 41.02 -17.97 -0.65
N ARG A 394 40.50 -17.28 0.36
CA ARG A 394 41.29 -16.45 1.30
C ARG A 394 42.37 -17.24 2.05
N TRP A 395 42.22 -18.56 2.21
CA TRP A 395 43.16 -19.44 2.89
C TRP A 395 44.08 -20.18 1.92
N ASP A 396 44.11 -19.74 0.66
CA ASP A 396 44.91 -20.35 -0.41
C ASP A 396 44.49 -21.78 -0.76
N ASN A 397 43.27 -22.18 -0.38
CA ASN A 397 42.73 -23.49 -0.66
C ASN A 397 41.98 -23.51 -2.00
N THR A 398 42.10 -24.62 -2.72
CA THR A 398 41.30 -24.91 -3.91
C THR A 398 40.04 -25.71 -3.55
N PRO A 399 39.02 -25.76 -4.42
CA PRO A 399 37.85 -26.64 -4.20
C PRO A 399 38.25 -28.10 -3.95
N LEU A 400 39.27 -28.59 -4.65
CA LEU A 400 39.84 -29.92 -4.46
C LEU A 400 40.50 -30.10 -3.09
N LEU A 401 41.20 -29.07 -2.60
CA LEU A 401 41.84 -29.10 -1.27
C LEU A 401 40.80 -29.06 -0.14
N ASN A 402 39.72 -28.29 -0.30
CA ASN A 402 38.64 -28.18 0.70
C ASN A 402 37.91 -29.51 0.93
N ILE A 403 37.89 -30.41 -0.06
CA ILE A 403 37.26 -31.74 0.05
C ILE A 403 38.26 -32.87 0.32
N LYS A 404 39.54 -32.57 0.57
CA LYS A 404 40.60 -33.60 0.72
C LYS A 404 40.27 -34.65 1.77
N ASN A 405 39.71 -34.23 2.91
CA ASN A 405 39.40 -35.11 4.05
C ASN A 405 37.92 -35.53 4.10
N LYS A 406 37.11 -35.23 3.07
CA LYS A 406 35.68 -35.59 3.02
C LYS A 406 35.50 -36.98 2.43
N GLU A 407 34.69 -37.83 3.05
CA GLU A 407 34.44 -39.20 2.58
C GLU A 407 33.04 -39.31 1.95
N GLY A 408 32.89 -40.18 0.95
CA GLY A 408 31.62 -40.47 0.27
C GLY A 408 31.71 -40.44 -1.25
N ASP A 409 30.78 -41.16 -1.91
CA ASP A 409 30.77 -41.36 -3.37
C ASP A 409 30.64 -40.05 -4.15
N ASN A 410 29.89 -39.08 -3.61
CA ASN A 410 29.76 -37.75 -4.20
C ASN A 410 31.10 -37.01 -4.23
N PHE A 411 31.88 -37.06 -3.14
CA PHE A 411 33.19 -36.42 -3.07
C PHE A 411 34.22 -37.12 -3.96
N ASN A 412 34.15 -38.45 -4.08
CA ASN A 412 34.98 -39.21 -5.04
C ASN A 412 34.70 -38.76 -6.47
N THR A 413 33.43 -38.61 -6.84
CA THR A 413 33.01 -38.14 -8.16
C THR A 413 33.47 -36.70 -8.41
N ILE A 414 33.33 -35.80 -7.42
CA ILE A 414 33.79 -34.41 -7.55
C ILE A 414 35.31 -34.33 -7.71
N ARG A 415 36.10 -35.16 -7.01
CA ARG A 415 37.56 -35.21 -7.21
C ARG A 415 37.93 -35.57 -8.64
N GLN A 416 37.27 -36.57 -9.22
CA GLN A 416 37.49 -36.94 -10.61
C GLN A 416 37.18 -35.76 -11.55
N LEU A 417 36.02 -35.14 -11.40
CA LEU A 417 35.60 -33.99 -12.22
C LEU A 417 36.54 -32.78 -12.13
N LEU A 418 37.16 -32.54 -10.96
CA LEU A 418 38.09 -31.43 -10.77
C LEU A 418 39.53 -31.75 -11.22
N GLN A 419 39.86 -33.03 -11.40
CA GLN A 419 41.20 -33.50 -11.83
C GLN A 419 41.28 -33.81 -13.32
N GLU A 420 40.14 -34.04 -13.99
CA GLU A 420 40.07 -34.19 -15.45
C GLU A 420 40.51 -32.88 -16.13
N GLU A 421 41.39 -32.96 -17.15
CA GLU A 421 41.95 -31.81 -17.88
C GLU A 421 40.88 -31.02 -18.65
#